data_AF-A0A1I5XMG8-F1
#
_entry.id   AF-A0A1I5XMG8-F1
#
_cell.length_a   1.000
_cell.length_b   1.000
_cell.length_c   1.000
_cell.angle_alpha   90.00
_cell.angle_beta   90.00
_cell.angle_gamma   90.00
#
_symmetry.space_group_name_H-M   'P 1'
#
loop_
_entity.id
_entity.type
_entity.pdbx_description
1 polymer ?
#
loop_
_entity_poly.entity_id
_entity_poly.type
_entity_poly.pdbx_seq_one_letter_code
_entity_poly.pdbx_strand_id
1 'polypeptide(L)'
;MYAPVQQPKSCSRDPHEPLPTDSEAVAAWRQRMGTEEAKTIYKERAATAEYVNAIARKRGLQRFSVRGLDKARSVLLWYALAHNLMRMVELAPGLVGG
;
A
#
# COMPACT_ATOMS: atom_id res chain seq x y z
N MET A 1 8.90 -1.69 1.65
CA MET A 1 7.64 -0.92 1.85
C MET A 1 7.98 0.49 2.32
N TYR A 2 7.18 1.49 1.92
CA TYR A 2 7.26 2.88 2.41
C TYR A 2 6.01 3.21 3.22
N ALA A 3 6.17 3.35 4.51
CA ALA A 3 5.09 3.59 5.47
C ALA A 3 5.69 4.30 6.70
N PRO A 4 4.94 5.17 7.38
CA PRO A 4 5.46 5.91 8.51
C PRO A 4 5.84 4.93 9.62
N VAL A 5 6.95 5.23 10.31
CA VAL A 5 7.38 4.45 11.45
C VAL A 5 6.47 4.79 12.64
N GLN A 6 6.09 3.78 13.43
CA GLN A 6 5.28 4.01 14.62
C GLN A 6 6.05 4.87 15.62
N GLN A 7 5.38 5.87 16.19
CA GLN A 7 5.97 6.70 17.22
C GLN A 7 6.24 5.87 18.49
N PRO A 8 7.45 5.97 19.07
CA PRO A 8 7.78 5.32 20.32
C PRO A 8 6.95 5.90 21.46
N LYS A 9 6.67 5.07 22.47
CA LYS A 9 5.96 5.50 23.69
C LYS A 9 6.72 6.58 24.47
N SER A 10 8.06 6.59 24.36
CA SER A 10 8.92 7.63 24.91
C SER A 10 9.26 8.65 23.83
N CYS A 11 8.92 9.92 24.04
CA CYS A 11 9.20 11.01 23.10
C CYS A 11 10.70 11.33 22.95
N SER A 12 11.57 10.80 23.83
CA SER A 12 13.02 11.04 23.78
C SER A 12 13.78 10.19 22.76
N ARG A 13 13.12 9.20 22.16
CA ARG A 13 13.75 8.24 21.25
C ARG A 13 13.44 8.59 19.80
N ASP A 14 14.45 8.48 18.94
CA ASP A 14 14.24 8.52 17.49
C ASP A 14 13.44 7.29 17.01
N PRO A 15 12.26 7.46 16.37
CA PRO A 15 11.50 6.36 15.78
C PRO A 15 12.28 5.56 14.72
N HIS A 16 13.23 6.20 14.04
CA HIS A 16 13.98 5.62 12.92
C HIS A 16 15.16 4.75 13.36
N GLU A 17 15.55 4.82 14.63
CA GLU A 17 16.56 3.93 15.20
C GLU A 17 16.00 2.51 15.43
N PRO A 18 16.68 1.46 14.93
CA PRO A 18 16.29 0.07 15.17
C PRO A 18 16.12 -0.30 16.65
N LEU A 19 15.18 -1.19 16.94
CA LEU A 19 15.06 -1.81 18.26
C LEU A 19 16.01 -3.00 18.38
N PRO A 20 16.49 -3.32 19.60
CA PRO A 20 17.27 -4.54 19.84
C PRO A 20 16.55 -5.84 19.45
N THR A 21 15.21 -5.80 19.42
CA THR A 21 14.34 -6.94 19.07
C THR A 21 13.88 -6.91 17.61
N ASP A 22 14.27 -5.89 16.82
CA ASP A 22 13.88 -5.83 15.43
C ASP A 22 14.63 -6.91 14.64
N SER A 23 13.90 -7.60 13.75
CA SER A 23 14.55 -8.38 12.70
C SER A 23 15.37 -7.47 11.78
N GLU A 24 16.38 -8.03 11.10
CA GLU A 24 17.22 -7.29 10.14
C GLU A 24 16.37 -6.51 9.11
N ALA A 25 15.33 -7.14 8.58
CA ALA A 25 14.42 -6.51 7.63
C ALA A 25 13.68 -5.29 8.20
N VAL A 26 13.28 -5.35 9.47
CA VAL A 26 12.59 -4.24 10.16
C VAL A 26 13.57 -3.11 10.49
N ALA A 27 14.77 -3.45 10.95
CA ALA A 27 15.82 -2.48 11.23
C ALA A 27 16.20 -1.67 9.97
N ALA A 28 16.46 -2.37 8.86
CA ALA A 28 16.77 -1.75 7.57
C ALA A 28 15.59 -0.91 7.05
N TRP A 29 14.35 -1.33 7.29
CA TRP A 29 13.17 -0.54 6.94
C TRP A 29 13.05 0.75 7.76
N ARG A 30 13.26 0.72 9.08
CA ARG A 30 13.20 1.92 9.94
C ARG A 30 14.20 2.97 9.51
N GLN A 31 15.45 2.56 9.31
CA GLN A 31 16.54 3.44 8.85
C GLN A 31 16.20 4.05 7.49
N ARG A 32 15.75 3.22 6.53
CA ARG A 32 15.28 3.72 5.22
C ARG A 32 14.16 4.75 5.35
N MET A 33 13.21 4.58 6.27
CA MET A 33 12.12 5.55 6.45
C MET A 33 12.56 6.88 7.08
N GLY A 34 13.76 6.95 7.65
CA GLY A 34 14.32 8.19 8.19
C GLY A 34 14.82 9.17 7.13
N THR A 35 15.04 8.71 5.90
CA THR A 35 15.62 9.54 4.84
C THR A 35 14.59 10.45 4.17
N GLU A 36 15.05 11.59 3.63
CA GLU A 36 14.19 12.55 2.93
C GLU A 36 13.63 11.98 1.63
N GLU A 37 14.40 11.12 0.96
CA GLU A 37 13.96 10.42 -0.25
C GLU A 37 12.78 9.51 0.08
N ALA A 38 12.86 8.74 1.17
CA ALA A 38 11.77 7.87 1.58
C ALA A 38 10.51 8.64 2.01
N LYS A 39 10.68 9.79 2.66
CA LYS A 39 9.56 10.70 2.99
C LYS A 39 8.92 11.27 1.72
N THR A 40 9.70 11.59 0.71
CA THR A 40 9.21 12.07 -0.59
C THR A 40 8.41 10.98 -1.31
N ILE A 41 8.96 9.77 -1.43
CA ILE A 41 8.26 8.61 -2.01
C ILE A 41 6.97 8.30 -1.23
N TYR A 42 6.99 8.42 0.10
CA TYR A 42 5.79 8.18 0.90
C TYR A 42 4.66 9.17 0.58
N LYS A 43 4.95 10.43 0.27
CA LYS A 43 3.93 11.42 -0.12
C LYS A 43 3.21 11.03 -1.42
N GLU A 44 3.90 10.41 -2.36
CA GLU A 44 3.34 9.94 -3.63
C GLU A 44 2.37 8.76 -3.47
N ARG A 45 2.40 8.09 -2.30
CA ARG A 45 1.57 6.91 -2.00
C ARG A 45 0.08 7.22 -1.95
N ALA A 46 -0.29 8.45 -1.55
CA ALA A 46 -1.69 8.85 -1.44
C ALA A 46 -2.41 8.77 -2.80
N ALA A 47 -1.78 9.29 -3.85
CA ALA A 47 -2.34 9.31 -5.20
C ALA A 47 -2.37 7.92 -5.86
N THR A 48 -1.43 7.03 -5.51
CA THR A 48 -1.20 5.78 -6.22
C THR A 48 -1.81 4.56 -5.52
N ALA A 49 -1.61 4.42 -4.21
CA ALA A 49 -1.99 3.22 -3.47
C ALA A 49 -3.20 3.44 -2.56
N GLU A 50 -3.31 4.59 -1.89
CA GLU A 50 -4.38 4.83 -0.91
C GLU A 50 -5.73 5.01 -1.59
N TYR A 51 -5.78 5.81 -2.67
CA TYR A 51 -7.01 6.02 -3.43
C TYR A 51 -7.54 4.72 -4.06
N VAL A 52 -6.65 3.91 -4.67
CA VAL A 52 -7.02 2.61 -5.26
C VAL A 52 -7.49 1.64 -4.17
N ASN A 53 -6.82 1.62 -3.00
CA ASN A 53 -7.26 0.82 -1.86
C ASN A 53 -8.62 1.29 -1.32
N ALA A 54 -8.88 2.59 -1.28
CA ALA A 54 -10.18 3.14 -0.88
C ALA A 54 -11.29 2.74 -1.86
N ILE A 55 -11.02 2.75 -3.18
CA ILE A 55 -11.96 2.22 -4.19
C ILE A 55 -12.23 0.74 -3.94
N ALA A 56 -11.20 -0.07 -3.73
CA ALA A 56 -11.36 -1.50 -3.48
C ALA A 56 -12.21 -1.76 -2.23
N ARG A 57 -11.97 -1.01 -1.15
CA ARG A 57 -12.77 -1.04 0.10
C ARG A 57 -14.22 -0.67 -0.15
N LYS A 58 -14.47 0.43 -0.88
CA LYS A 58 -15.83 0.87 -1.27
C LYS A 58 -16.54 -0.15 -2.16
N ARG A 59 -15.78 -0.98 -2.90
CA ARG A 59 -16.27 -2.10 -3.73
C ARG A 59 -16.23 -3.45 -2.99
N GLY A 60 -16.28 -3.45 -1.66
CA GLY A 60 -16.50 -4.65 -0.85
C GLY A 60 -15.25 -5.40 -0.38
N LEU A 61 -14.02 -4.98 -0.73
CA LEU A 61 -12.80 -5.62 -0.23
C LEU A 61 -12.50 -5.18 1.20
N GLN A 62 -13.24 -5.72 2.17
CA GLN A 62 -13.09 -5.37 3.58
C GLN A 62 -12.16 -6.33 4.33
N ARG A 63 -12.22 -7.62 3.99
CA ARG A 63 -11.41 -8.69 4.58
C ARG A 63 -11.05 -9.71 3.50
N PHE A 64 -9.87 -10.33 3.65
CA PHE A 64 -9.51 -11.48 2.83
C PHE A 64 -10.05 -12.75 3.49
N SER A 65 -10.85 -13.53 2.77
CA SER A 65 -11.35 -14.85 3.20
C SER A 65 -10.35 -15.98 2.91
N VAL A 66 -9.15 -15.64 2.46
CA VAL A 66 -8.06 -16.56 2.09
C VAL A 66 -6.86 -16.36 3.01
N ARG A 67 -6.03 -17.39 3.13
CA ARG A 67 -4.75 -17.36 3.87
C ARG A 67 -3.58 -17.52 2.91
N GLY A 68 -2.50 -16.79 3.18
CA GLY A 68 -1.27 -16.78 2.38
C GLY A 68 -1.22 -15.63 1.36
N LEU A 69 0.00 -15.14 1.12
CA LEU A 69 0.24 -13.97 0.26
C LEU A 69 -0.18 -14.22 -1.19
N ASP A 70 0.06 -15.42 -1.71
CA ASP A 70 -0.26 -15.74 -3.11
C ASP A 70 -1.77 -15.65 -3.38
N LYS A 71 -2.58 -16.22 -2.50
CA LYS A 71 -4.05 -16.16 -2.63
C LYS A 71 -4.57 -14.73 -2.45
N ALA A 72 -4.04 -13.99 -1.49
CA ALA A 72 -4.40 -12.58 -1.30
C ALA A 72 -4.03 -11.74 -2.54
N ARG A 73 -2.87 -12.02 -3.16
CA ARG A 73 -2.42 -11.40 -4.41
C ARG A 73 -3.36 -11.72 -5.55
N SER A 74 -3.81 -12.96 -5.72
CA SER A 74 -4.80 -13.32 -6.74
C SER A 74 -6.09 -12.51 -6.60
N VAL A 75 -6.62 -12.36 -5.37
CA VAL A 75 -7.82 -11.52 -5.12
C VAL A 75 -7.56 -10.07 -5.51
N LEU A 76 -6.42 -9.50 -5.13
CA LEU A 76 -6.06 -8.13 -5.50
C LEU A 76 -5.91 -7.93 -7.02
N LEU A 77 -5.36 -8.92 -7.73
CA LEU A 77 -5.25 -8.89 -9.19
C LEU A 77 -6.62 -8.87 -9.87
N TRP A 78 -7.59 -9.62 -9.36
CA TRP A 78 -8.98 -9.55 -9.84
C TRP A 78 -9.59 -8.17 -9.64
N TYR A 79 -9.38 -7.54 -8.48
CA TYR A 79 -9.82 -6.16 -8.23
C TYR A 79 -9.17 -5.17 -9.18
N ALA A 80 -7.86 -5.31 -9.45
CA ALA A 80 -7.14 -4.47 -10.38
C ALA A 80 -7.65 -4.62 -11.81
N LEU A 81 -7.89 -5.86 -12.27
CA LEU A 81 -8.43 -6.14 -13.60
C LEU A 81 -9.83 -5.52 -13.77
N ALA A 82 -10.72 -5.75 -12.80
CA ALA A 82 -12.07 -5.18 -12.83
C ALA A 82 -12.04 -3.63 -12.82
N HIS A 83 -11.15 -3.03 -12.01
CA HIS A 83 -10.96 -1.58 -12.00
C HIS A 83 -10.51 -1.05 -13.36
N ASN A 84 -9.50 -1.68 -13.97
CA ASN A 84 -8.98 -1.28 -15.27
C ASN A 84 -10.02 -1.42 -16.38
N LEU A 85 -10.83 -2.49 -16.36
CA LEU A 85 -11.92 -2.68 -17.32
C LEU A 85 -12.98 -1.56 -17.20
N MET A 86 -13.40 -1.22 -15.98
CA MET A 86 -14.33 -0.11 -15.77
C MET A 86 -13.76 1.24 -16.25
N ARG A 87 -12.48 1.50 -15.98
CA ARG A 87 -11.81 2.72 -16.46
C ARG A 87 -11.70 2.75 -17.98
N MET A 88 -11.48 1.61 -18.63
CA MET A 88 -11.47 1.50 -20.08
C MET A 88 -12.83 1.83 -20.69
N VAL A 89 -13.92 1.28 -20.15
CA VAL A 89 -15.29 1.61 -20.57
C VAL A 89 -15.57 3.11 -20.44
N GLU A 90 -15.15 3.72 -19.33
CA GLU A 90 -15.40 5.14 -19.05
C GLU A 90 -14.57 6.07 -19.95
N LEU A 91 -13.29 5.74 -20.19
CA LEU A 91 -12.37 6.58 -20.96
C LEU A 91 -12.47 6.36 -22.48
N ALA A 92 -12.89 5.17 -22.89
CA ALA A 92 -12.96 4.78 -24.30
C ALA A 92 -14.18 3.87 -24.53
N PRO A 93 -15.41 4.41 -24.42
CA PRO A 93 -16.63 3.62 -24.56
C PRO A 93 -16.69 2.89 -25.92
N GLY A 94 -16.16 3.49 -26.98
CA GLY A 94 -16.09 2.89 -28.32
C GLY A 94 -15.18 1.64 -28.44
N LEU A 95 -14.33 1.33 -27.45
CA LEU A 95 -13.54 0.09 -27.45
C LEU A 95 -14.29 -1.11 -26.85
N VAL A 96 -15.39 -0.88 -26.12
CA VAL A 96 -16.12 -1.95 -25.42
C VAL A 96 -17.49 -2.24 -26.08
N GLY A 97 -17.80 -1.54 -27.17
CA GLY A 97 -19.03 -1.67 -27.96
C GLY A 97 -19.78 -0.34 -28.04
N GLY A 98 -20.16 0.06 -29.25
CA GLY A 98 -20.87 1.31 -29.55
C GLY A 98 -22.32 1.34 -29.09
#